data_AF-E8LII7-F1
#
_entry.id   AF-E8LII7-F1
#
_cell.length_a   1.000
_cell.length_b   1.000
_cell.length_c   1.000
_cell.angle_alpha   90.00
_cell.angle_beta   90.00
_cell.angle_gamma   90.00
#
_symmetry.space_group_name_H-M   'P 1'
#
loop_
_entity.id
_entity.type
_entity.pdbx_description
1 polymer ?
#
loop_
_entity_poly.entity_id
_entity_poly.type
_entity_poly.pdbx_seq_one_letter_code
_entity_poly.pdbx_strand_id
1 'polypeptide(L)'
;MIKICIALLVTCAAIFIGPYLADSQGYIHIATNDYIIEMSVVTGTVLTVIAFIIFYFAVNFVLSVMHLPHGASLMLKRRADKKQITWQNNAFIAYEEGDFKRTLALFNKAPKKDQIPTFTKFIAADAAFELGDYAKTTAILDEIEKSDPHAKVAVAIVRAKMNFKLGNVEAALETLQPLKLKDSSFISKISYQSLKNENDFEGLAEMAPRLISDKIIDDHEANNIYTAAFTQKLALLTKTNEALALRKLLPKKVRYILPINTQLLLKIDEFKDTNAVNKLACDLLSHNQDEPELYKAISNLQSALPKVREAVGKKLEMHAADDEAKCSMLKALAQLESNENLNEKACEHLLAAMQIKEDADICYRLALIYSKLRLFEKASQYFMRCC
;
A
#
# COMPACT_ATOMS: atom_id res chain seq x y z
N MET A 1 54.91 27.95 20.03
CA MET A 1 55.50 28.61 21.22
C MET A 1 56.99 28.29 21.38
N ILE A 2 57.42 27.02 21.32
CA ILE A 2 58.84 26.61 21.44
C ILE A 2 59.80 27.35 20.48
N LYS A 3 59.41 27.54 19.20
CA LYS A 3 60.25 28.24 18.21
C LYS A 3 60.54 29.70 18.56
N ILE A 4 59.59 30.37 19.22
CA ILE A 4 59.72 31.77 19.64
C ILE A 4 60.62 31.87 20.87
N CYS A 5 60.48 30.93 21.82
CA CYS A 5 61.36 30.85 22.99
C CYS A 5 62.81 30.59 22.60
N ILE A 6 63.06 29.69 21.63
CA ILE A 6 64.41 29.42 21.11
C ILE A 6 64.98 30.66 20.39
N ALA A 7 64.20 31.32 19.54
CA ALA A 7 64.64 32.54 18.85
C ALA A 7 64.97 33.68 19.84
N LEU A 8 64.20 33.82 20.91
CA LEU A 8 64.43 34.83 21.94
C LEU A 8 65.68 34.51 22.76
N LEU A 9 65.90 33.23 23.10
CA LEU A 9 67.10 32.77 23.82
C LEU A 9 68.36 32.96 22.98
N VAL A 10 68.32 32.66 21.68
CA VAL A 10 69.44 32.89 20.75
C VAL A 10 69.73 34.38 20.60
N THR A 11 68.70 35.22 20.51
CA THR A 11 68.88 36.68 20.43
C THR A 11 69.49 37.25 21.71
N CYS A 12 69.03 36.81 22.89
CA CYS A 12 69.62 37.22 24.16
C CYS A 12 71.09 36.77 24.29
N ALA A 13 71.40 35.54 23.88
CA ALA A 13 72.79 35.04 23.87
C ALA A 13 73.67 35.84 22.90
N ALA A 14 73.17 36.20 21.72
CA ALA A 14 73.89 37.02 20.75
C ALA A 14 74.17 38.44 21.27
N ILE A 15 73.23 39.06 21.99
CA ILE A 15 73.41 40.38 22.61
C ILE A 15 74.43 40.33 23.76
N PHE A 16 74.47 39.24 24.53
CA PHE A 16 75.37 39.09 25.68
C PHE A 16 76.81 38.75 25.26
N ILE A 17 76.97 37.90 24.23
CA ILE A 17 78.27 37.40 23.77
C ILE A 17 78.88 38.32 22.69
N GLY A 18 78.04 39.00 21.91
CA GLY A 18 78.46 39.87 20.81
C GLY A 18 79.50 40.95 21.19
N PRO A 19 79.32 41.67 22.32
CA PRO A 19 80.30 42.66 22.78
C PRO A 19 81.65 42.06 23.18
N TYR A 20 81.67 40.86 23.76
CA TYR A 20 82.91 40.18 24.19
C TYR A 20 83.75 39.68 23.00
N LEU A 21 83.13 39.44 21.84
CA LEU A 21 83.83 39.06 20.60
C LEU A 21 84.35 40.27 19.80
N ALA A 22 83.92 41.49 20.16
CA ALA A 22 84.29 42.70 19.43
C ALA A 22 85.70 43.21 19.75
N ASP A 23 86.29 42.84 20.90
CA ASP A 23 87.64 43.23 21.31
C ASP A 23 88.76 42.42 20.61
N SER A 24 88.42 41.33 19.90
CA SER A 24 89.35 40.61 19.02
C SER A 24 89.09 40.99 17.56
N GLN A 25 90.01 41.74 16.96
CA GLN A 25 89.92 42.27 15.59
C GLN A 25 90.07 41.15 14.53
N GLY A 26 89.03 40.35 14.36
CA GLY A 26 88.93 39.40 13.25
C GLY A 26 88.48 40.11 11.98
N TYR A 27 89.22 39.91 10.87
CA TYR A 27 88.85 40.35 9.53
C TYR A 27 88.46 39.17 8.66
N ILE A 28 87.38 39.31 7.88
CA ILE A 28 86.98 38.36 6.86
C ILE A 28 87.45 38.93 5.52
N HIS A 29 88.42 38.25 4.90
CA HIS A 29 88.86 38.56 3.54
C HIS A 29 88.17 37.62 2.56
N ILE A 30 87.30 38.18 1.72
CA ILE A 30 86.70 37.44 0.60
C ILE A 30 87.39 37.94 -0.67
N ALA A 31 88.34 37.17 -1.16
CA ALA A 31 89.04 37.43 -2.41
C ALA A 31 88.32 36.72 -3.57
N THR A 32 87.90 37.49 -4.57
CA THR A 32 87.40 37.00 -5.86
C THR A 32 88.28 37.61 -6.94
N ASN A 33 88.52 36.92 -8.07
CA ASN A 33 89.57 37.24 -9.08
C ASN A 33 90.15 38.68 -9.08
N ASP A 34 89.33 39.72 -9.29
CA ASP A 34 89.80 41.12 -9.39
C ASP A 34 89.39 42.03 -8.21
N TYR A 35 88.81 41.50 -7.12
CA TYR A 35 88.41 42.29 -5.97
C TYR A 35 88.64 41.57 -4.63
N ILE A 36 89.11 42.31 -3.64
CA ILE A 36 89.18 41.85 -2.25
C ILE A 36 88.23 42.74 -1.44
N ILE A 37 87.15 42.15 -0.94
CA ILE A 37 86.30 42.83 0.04
C ILE A 37 86.81 42.45 1.42
N GLU A 38 87.33 43.45 2.13
CA GLU A 38 87.71 43.35 3.53
C GLU A 38 86.54 43.83 4.37
N MET A 39 85.98 42.93 5.19
CA MET A 39 84.94 43.30 6.14
C MET A 39 85.31 42.80 7.54
N SER A 40 84.90 43.55 8.56
CA SER A 40 85.02 43.07 9.95
C SER A 40 84.17 41.81 10.14
N VAL A 41 84.64 40.89 10.99
CA VAL A 41 83.87 39.70 11.40
C VAL A 41 82.47 40.08 11.90
N VAL A 42 82.33 41.21 12.58
CA VAL A 42 81.02 41.70 13.05
C VAL A 42 80.10 42.03 11.87
N THR A 43 80.59 42.80 10.90
CA THR A 43 79.81 43.14 9.70
C THR A 43 79.45 41.93 8.86
N GLY A 44 80.37 40.98 8.66
CA GLY A 44 80.08 39.74 7.93
C GLY A 44 79.07 38.85 8.63
N THR A 45 79.13 38.78 9.97
CA THR A 45 78.16 38.02 10.78
C THR A 45 76.77 38.63 10.68
N VAL A 46 76.64 39.95 10.84
CA VAL A 46 75.36 40.66 10.70
C VAL A 46 74.76 40.45 9.30
N LEU A 47 75.57 40.59 8.26
CA LEU A 47 75.11 40.40 6.87
C LEU A 47 74.62 38.97 6.63
N THR A 48 75.33 37.98 7.18
CA THR A 48 74.97 36.56 7.08
C THR A 48 73.65 36.26 7.80
N VAL A 49 73.44 36.82 9.00
CA VAL A 49 72.18 36.67 9.74
C VAL A 49 71.02 37.30 8.97
N ILE A 50 71.21 38.49 8.41
CA ILE A 50 70.19 39.16 7.58
C ILE A 50 69.86 38.31 6.35
N ALA A 51 70.88 37.82 5.64
CA ALA A 51 70.69 36.95 4.47
C ALA A 51 69.94 35.66 4.84
N PHE A 52 70.25 35.05 6.00
CA PHE A 52 69.56 33.86 6.48
C PHE A 52 68.09 34.12 6.83
N ILE A 53 67.79 35.26 7.47
CA ILE A 53 66.40 35.67 7.76
C ILE A 53 65.62 35.84 6.46
N ILE A 54 66.18 36.56 5.49
CA ILE A 54 65.55 36.77 4.17
C ILE A 54 65.30 35.43 3.48
N PHE A 55 66.30 34.53 3.47
CA PHE A 55 66.19 33.21 2.89
C PHE A 55 65.10 32.36 3.57
N TYR A 56 65.06 32.35 4.91
CA TYR A 56 64.04 31.62 5.67
C TYR A 56 62.62 32.10 5.33
N PHE A 57 62.41 33.42 5.27
CA PHE A 57 61.11 33.98 4.88
C PHE A 57 60.78 33.69 3.42
N ALA A 58 61.75 33.77 2.50
CA ALA A 58 61.56 33.45 1.09
C ALA A 58 61.14 31.98 0.88
N VAL A 59 61.82 31.04 1.54
CA VAL A 59 61.48 29.60 1.48
C VAL A 59 60.09 29.34 2.04
N ASN A 60 59.75 29.91 3.20
CA ASN A 60 58.40 29.76 3.77
C ASN A 60 57.32 30.39 2.89
N PHE A 61 57.60 31.51 2.25
CA PHE A 61 56.66 32.16 1.33
C PHE A 61 56.39 31.28 0.11
N VAL A 62 57.45 30.74 -0.51
CA VAL A 62 57.33 29.80 -1.65
C VAL A 62 56.55 28.55 -1.24
N LEU A 63 56.88 27.94 -0.09
CA LEU A 63 56.17 26.77 0.41
C LEU A 63 54.69 27.06 0.72
N SER A 64 54.37 28.23 1.28
CA SER A 64 52.98 28.64 1.57
C SER A 64 52.16 28.80 0.29
N VAL A 65 52.72 29.44 -0.74
CA VAL A 65 52.08 29.61 -2.05
C VAL A 65 51.86 28.26 -2.74
N MET A 66 52.81 27.31 -2.61
CA MET A 66 52.67 25.96 -3.17
C MET A 66 51.65 25.08 -2.43
N HIS A 67 51.34 25.34 -1.15
CA HIS A 67 50.34 24.59 -0.37
C HIS A 67 48.92 25.18 -0.40
N LEU A 68 48.75 26.43 -0.88
CA LEU A 68 47.45 27.08 -1.11
C LEU A 68 46.44 26.30 -2.00
N PRO A 69 46.83 25.56 -3.07
CA PRO A 69 45.85 24.92 -3.95
C PRO A 69 45.05 23.78 -3.28
N HIS A 70 45.56 23.17 -2.20
CA HIS A 70 44.84 22.10 -1.50
C HIS A 70 43.65 22.62 -0.66
N GLY A 71 43.80 23.78 -0.01
CA GLY A 71 42.73 24.40 0.78
C GLY A 71 41.63 25.06 -0.07
N ALA A 72 42.00 25.75 -1.15
CA ALA A 72 41.06 26.40 -2.07
C ALA A 72 40.22 25.37 -2.85
N SER A 73 40.83 24.27 -3.30
CA SER A 73 40.12 23.16 -3.95
C SER A 73 39.11 22.49 -3.00
N LEU A 74 39.48 22.28 -1.74
CA LEU A 74 38.58 21.73 -0.73
C LEU A 74 37.40 22.66 -0.43
N MET A 75 37.61 23.98 -0.35
CA MET A 75 36.54 24.95 -0.19
C MET A 75 35.60 25.01 -1.40
N LEU A 76 36.14 24.94 -2.62
CA LEU A 76 35.33 24.92 -3.84
C LEU A 76 34.51 23.63 -3.96
N LYS A 77 35.10 22.48 -3.64
CA LYS A 77 34.39 21.19 -3.53
C LYS A 77 33.26 21.27 -2.50
N ARG A 78 33.55 21.72 -1.27
CA ARG A 78 32.53 21.92 -0.22
C ARG A 78 31.39 22.86 -0.64
N ARG A 79 31.68 23.93 -1.40
CA ARG A 79 30.65 24.83 -1.93
C ARG A 79 29.81 24.16 -3.02
N ALA A 80 30.42 23.38 -3.91
CA ALA A 80 29.72 22.61 -4.93
C ALA A 80 28.82 21.53 -4.32
N ASP A 81 29.31 20.80 -3.32
CA ASP A 81 28.55 19.76 -2.62
C ASP A 81 27.35 20.36 -1.87
N LYS A 82 27.55 21.49 -1.18
CA LYS A 82 26.44 22.23 -0.54
C LYS A 82 25.38 22.67 -1.56
N LYS A 83 25.81 23.15 -2.75
CA LYS A 83 24.88 23.55 -3.82
C LYS A 83 24.11 22.36 -4.40
N GLN A 84 24.72 21.18 -4.45
CA GLN A 84 24.06 19.96 -4.90
C GLN A 84 23.01 19.47 -3.88
N ILE A 85 23.33 19.49 -2.59
CA ILE A 85 22.39 19.12 -1.52
C ILE A 85 21.20 20.10 -1.48
N THR A 86 21.45 21.41 -1.56
CA THR A 86 20.36 22.40 -1.58
C THR A 86 19.47 22.24 -2.79
N TRP A 87 20.02 21.91 -3.95
CA TRP A 87 19.25 21.63 -5.15
C TRP A 87 18.37 20.37 -5.01
N GLN A 88 18.90 19.27 -4.47
CA GLN A 88 18.12 18.04 -4.21
C GLN A 88 16.97 18.30 -3.25
N ASN A 89 17.25 19.01 -2.16
CA ASN A 89 16.24 19.37 -1.17
C ASN A 89 15.16 20.26 -1.80
N ASN A 90 15.53 21.24 -2.63
CA ASN A 90 14.56 22.09 -3.32
C ASN A 90 13.71 21.30 -4.33
N ALA A 91 14.28 20.30 -5.01
CA ALA A 91 13.53 19.44 -5.93
C ALA A 91 12.55 18.55 -5.18
N PHE A 92 12.95 18.02 -4.02
CA PHE A 92 12.08 17.23 -3.15
C PHE A 92 10.96 18.09 -2.53
N ILE A 93 11.29 19.29 -2.04
CA ILE A 93 10.30 20.24 -1.52
C ILE A 93 9.28 20.60 -2.61
N ALA A 94 9.74 20.94 -3.82
CA ALA A 94 8.84 21.24 -4.94
C ALA A 94 7.93 20.06 -5.31
N TYR A 95 8.44 18.83 -5.19
CA TYR A 95 7.66 17.61 -5.42
C TYR A 95 6.57 17.43 -4.36
N GLU A 96 6.90 17.59 -3.08
CA GLU A 96 5.93 17.50 -1.98
C GLU A 96 4.93 18.67 -1.99
N GLU A 97 5.33 19.84 -2.51
CA GLU A 97 4.42 20.97 -2.79
C GLU A 97 3.46 20.69 -3.97
N GLY A 98 3.66 19.61 -4.73
CA GLY A 98 2.87 19.27 -5.92
C GLY A 98 3.25 20.07 -7.17
N ASP A 99 4.32 20.88 -7.12
CA ASP A 99 4.82 21.63 -8.28
C ASP A 99 5.74 20.75 -9.14
N PHE A 100 5.13 19.79 -9.84
CA PHE A 100 5.85 18.84 -10.68
C PHE A 100 6.63 19.50 -11.82
N LYS A 101 6.16 20.65 -12.34
CA LYS A 101 6.87 21.41 -13.37
C LYS A 101 8.18 21.97 -12.82
N ARG A 102 8.16 22.55 -11.63
CA ARG A 102 9.37 23.04 -10.95
C ARG A 102 10.30 21.90 -10.55
N THR A 103 9.77 20.76 -10.11
CA THR A 103 10.55 19.54 -9.84
C THR A 103 11.34 19.09 -11.07
N LEU A 104 10.69 18.99 -12.23
CA LEU A 104 11.37 18.65 -13.49
C LEU A 104 12.34 19.74 -13.95
N ALA A 105 11.99 21.02 -13.77
CA ALA A 105 12.89 22.13 -14.11
C ALA A 105 14.16 22.10 -13.24
N LEU A 106 14.02 21.78 -11.95
CA LEU A 106 15.14 21.57 -11.05
C LEU A 106 15.93 20.34 -11.51
N PHE A 107 15.29 19.19 -11.72
CA PHE A 107 15.91 17.96 -12.24
C PHE A 107 16.80 18.23 -13.47
N ASN A 108 16.28 18.95 -14.46
CA ASN A 108 17.01 19.31 -15.68
C ASN A 108 18.17 20.29 -15.46
N LYS A 109 18.09 21.13 -14.42
CA LYS A 109 19.13 22.08 -14.00
C LYS A 109 20.18 21.46 -13.06
N ALA A 110 20.20 20.13 -12.91
CA ALA A 110 21.20 19.44 -12.10
C ALA A 110 22.62 19.89 -12.51
N PRO A 111 23.48 20.29 -11.56
CA PRO A 111 24.82 20.79 -11.87
C PRO A 111 25.73 19.71 -12.50
N LYS A 112 25.46 18.43 -12.23
CA LYS A 112 26.14 17.27 -12.85
C LYS A 112 25.12 16.17 -13.10
N LYS A 113 24.75 15.94 -14.37
CA LYS A 113 23.74 14.94 -14.75
C LYS A 113 24.18 13.52 -14.38
N ASP A 114 25.46 13.22 -14.56
CA ASP A 114 26.02 11.89 -14.27
C ASP A 114 26.08 11.57 -12.76
N GLN A 115 25.92 12.56 -11.89
CA GLN A 115 26.00 12.42 -10.43
C GLN A 115 24.65 12.65 -9.74
N ILE A 116 23.54 12.63 -10.49
CA ILE A 116 22.20 12.71 -9.89
C ILE A 116 21.94 11.39 -9.15
N PRO A 117 21.64 11.43 -7.84
CA PRO A 117 21.32 10.22 -7.08
C PRO A 117 20.07 9.52 -7.60
N THR A 118 20.04 8.19 -7.49
CA THR A 118 18.92 7.33 -7.93
C THR A 118 17.58 7.79 -7.36
N PHE A 119 17.54 8.16 -6.07
CA PHE A 119 16.32 8.69 -5.43
C PHE A 119 15.75 9.94 -6.11
N THR A 120 16.62 10.89 -6.47
CA THR A 120 16.18 12.12 -7.18
C THR A 120 15.67 11.81 -8.59
N LYS A 121 16.23 10.79 -9.26
CA LYS A 121 15.70 10.32 -10.55
C LYS A 121 14.31 9.69 -10.40
N PHE A 122 14.05 8.93 -9.34
CA PHE A 122 12.70 8.40 -9.06
C PHE A 122 11.67 9.52 -8.85
N ILE A 123 12.02 10.56 -8.09
CA ILE A 123 11.14 11.73 -7.91
C ILE A 123 10.84 12.40 -9.25
N ALA A 124 11.84 12.54 -10.12
CA ALA A 124 11.65 13.13 -11.44
C ALA A 124 10.77 12.24 -12.35
N ALA A 125 10.92 10.92 -12.29
CA ALA A 125 10.05 9.99 -13.02
C ALA A 125 8.59 10.11 -12.57
N ASP A 126 8.35 10.21 -11.26
CA ASP A 126 6.99 10.37 -10.70
C ASP A 126 6.41 11.75 -11.04
N ALA A 127 7.19 12.82 -10.94
CA ALA A 127 6.76 14.15 -11.38
C ALA A 127 6.42 14.21 -12.88
N ALA A 128 7.18 13.52 -13.74
CA ALA A 128 6.84 13.39 -15.16
C ALA A 128 5.55 12.60 -15.38
N PHE A 129 5.31 11.57 -14.57
CA PHE A 129 4.12 10.75 -14.65
C PHE A 129 2.87 11.54 -14.25
N GLU A 130 2.92 12.31 -13.15
CA GLU A 130 1.83 13.16 -12.69
C GLU A 130 1.52 14.31 -13.66
N LEU A 131 2.49 14.73 -14.48
CA LEU A 131 2.27 15.68 -15.59
C LEU A 131 1.72 15.02 -16.86
N GLY A 132 1.53 13.70 -16.88
CA GLY A 132 1.05 12.94 -18.04
C GLY A 132 2.11 12.68 -19.11
N ASP A 133 3.38 12.93 -18.84
CA ASP A 133 4.48 12.70 -19.79
C ASP A 133 5.08 11.29 -19.62
N TYR A 134 4.32 10.28 -20.04
CA TYR A 134 4.70 8.87 -19.88
C TYR A 134 5.97 8.48 -20.65
N ALA A 135 6.26 9.16 -21.76
CA ALA A 135 7.47 8.95 -22.54
C ALA A 135 8.73 9.40 -21.77
N LYS A 136 8.66 10.55 -21.07
CA LYS A 136 9.75 10.96 -20.18
C LYS A 136 9.87 10.07 -18.96
N THR A 137 8.76 9.66 -18.34
CA THR A 137 8.78 8.74 -17.20
C THR A 137 9.50 7.44 -17.54
N THR A 138 9.15 6.80 -18.66
CA THR A 138 9.79 5.57 -19.13
C THR A 138 11.27 5.77 -19.41
N ALA A 139 11.65 6.85 -20.09
CA ALA A 139 13.06 7.17 -20.35
C ALA A 139 13.88 7.34 -19.05
N ILE A 140 13.33 8.00 -18.02
CA ILE A 140 14.02 8.19 -16.73
C ILE A 140 14.15 6.86 -15.98
N LEU A 141 13.10 6.02 -15.99
CA LEU A 141 13.14 4.69 -15.37
C LEU A 141 14.15 3.76 -16.04
N ASP A 142 14.26 3.80 -17.37
CA ASP A 142 15.28 3.06 -18.12
C ASP A 142 16.69 3.55 -17.79
N GLU A 143 16.87 4.85 -17.59
CA GLU A 143 18.15 5.43 -17.16
C GLU A 143 18.54 4.95 -15.76
N ILE A 144 17.57 4.89 -14.83
CA ILE A 144 17.78 4.34 -13.48
C ILE A 144 18.24 2.90 -13.57
N GLU A 145 17.52 2.05 -14.31
CA GLU A 145 17.82 0.62 -14.45
C GLU A 145 19.21 0.36 -15.08
N LYS A 146 19.64 1.22 -16.03
CA LYS A 146 20.98 1.15 -16.64
C LYS A 146 22.08 1.61 -15.68
N SER A 147 21.81 2.65 -14.89
CA SER A 147 22.82 3.26 -14.01
C SER A 147 23.03 2.51 -12.69
N ASP A 148 22.03 1.80 -12.20
CA ASP A 148 22.07 1.09 -10.93
C ASP A 148 21.39 -0.29 -11.02
N PRO A 149 22.16 -1.39 -11.14
CA PRO A 149 21.62 -2.74 -11.18
C PRO A 149 20.80 -3.12 -9.94
N HIS A 150 21.07 -2.52 -8.77
CA HIS A 150 20.29 -2.77 -7.55
C HIS A 150 18.92 -2.11 -7.60
N ALA A 151 18.71 -1.10 -8.47
CA ALA A 151 17.44 -0.43 -8.64
C ALA A 151 16.45 -1.20 -9.53
N LYS A 152 16.87 -2.28 -10.21
CA LYS A 152 16.04 -3.03 -11.17
C LYS A 152 14.67 -3.45 -10.61
N VAL A 153 14.66 -4.01 -9.40
CA VAL A 153 13.42 -4.44 -8.74
C VAL A 153 12.53 -3.24 -8.38
N ALA A 154 13.13 -2.15 -7.88
CA ALA A 154 12.40 -0.93 -7.55
C ALA A 154 11.78 -0.28 -8.78
N VAL A 155 12.51 -0.22 -9.90
CA VAL A 155 12.00 0.27 -11.19
C VAL A 155 10.80 -0.52 -11.65
N ALA A 156 10.87 -1.86 -11.60
CA ALA A 156 9.75 -2.71 -12.00
C ALA A 156 8.51 -2.50 -11.10
N ILE A 157 8.70 -2.31 -9.79
CA ILE A 157 7.60 -1.97 -8.87
C ILE A 157 7.00 -0.59 -9.19
N VAL A 158 7.83 0.41 -9.50
CA VAL A 158 7.35 1.75 -9.86
C VAL A 158 6.59 1.71 -11.19
N ARG A 159 7.08 0.99 -12.21
CA ARG A 159 6.35 0.76 -13.47
C ARG A 159 4.99 0.11 -13.21
N ALA A 160 4.94 -0.92 -12.37
CA ALA A 160 3.69 -1.58 -12.00
C ALA A 160 2.72 -0.65 -11.25
N LYS A 161 3.21 0.17 -10.31
CA LYS A 161 2.42 1.22 -9.63
C LYS A 161 1.83 2.22 -10.60
N MET A 162 2.61 2.67 -11.57
CA MET A 162 2.18 3.63 -12.58
C MET A 162 1.12 3.02 -13.50
N ASN A 163 1.33 1.79 -14.00
CA ASN A 163 0.32 1.08 -14.80
C ASN A 163 -0.98 0.86 -14.03
N PHE A 164 -0.87 0.51 -12.75
CA PHE A 164 -2.02 0.36 -11.86
C PHE A 164 -2.78 1.68 -11.66
N LYS A 165 -2.08 2.81 -11.47
CA LYS A 165 -2.70 4.15 -11.41
C LYS A 165 -3.46 4.49 -12.71
N LEU A 166 -2.98 4.01 -13.86
CA LEU A 166 -3.63 4.19 -15.16
C LEU A 166 -4.80 3.22 -15.42
N GLY A 167 -5.06 2.27 -14.51
CA GLY A 167 -6.06 1.21 -14.70
C GLY A 167 -5.58 0.02 -15.53
N ASN A 168 -4.32 0.00 -15.96
CA ASN A 168 -3.71 -1.10 -16.72
C ASN A 168 -3.24 -2.21 -15.76
N VAL A 169 -4.19 -2.93 -15.15
CA VAL A 169 -3.91 -3.95 -14.12
C VAL A 169 -3.11 -5.13 -14.68
N GLU A 170 -3.44 -5.61 -15.88
CA GLU A 170 -2.74 -6.72 -16.55
C GLU A 170 -1.25 -6.42 -16.75
N ALA A 171 -0.94 -5.25 -17.33
CA ALA A 171 0.43 -4.80 -17.53
C ALA A 171 1.22 -4.63 -16.22
N ALA A 172 0.53 -4.25 -15.13
CA ALA A 172 1.13 -4.18 -13.80
C ALA A 172 1.50 -5.58 -13.28
N LEU A 173 0.64 -6.59 -13.48
CA LEU A 173 0.92 -7.97 -13.09
C LEU A 173 2.04 -8.60 -13.89
N GLU A 174 2.04 -8.45 -15.22
CA GLU A 174 3.11 -8.97 -16.09
C GLU A 174 4.48 -8.42 -15.68
N THR A 175 4.54 -7.13 -15.33
CA THR A 175 5.78 -6.48 -14.86
C THR A 175 6.30 -7.11 -13.56
N LEU A 176 5.40 -7.57 -12.69
CA LEU A 176 5.73 -8.10 -11.36
C LEU A 176 5.97 -9.62 -11.35
N GLN A 177 5.35 -10.36 -12.27
CA GLN A 177 5.46 -11.82 -12.39
C GLN A 177 6.91 -12.36 -12.38
N PRO A 178 7.87 -11.81 -13.15
CA PRO A 178 9.23 -12.34 -13.18
C PRO A 178 10.03 -12.09 -11.89
N LEU A 179 9.60 -11.13 -11.07
CA LEU A 179 10.38 -10.69 -9.91
C LEU A 179 10.30 -11.66 -8.72
N LYS A 180 9.39 -12.65 -8.75
CA LYS A 180 9.12 -13.62 -7.66
C LYS A 180 9.18 -12.94 -6.28
N LEU A 181 8.63 -11.73 -6.20
CA LEU A 181 8.67 -10.91 -4.99
C LEU A 181 7.92 -11.68 -3.90
N LYS A 182 8.57 -11.85 -2.74
CA LYS A 182 7.91 -12.36 -1.54
C LYS A 182 6.78 -11.42 -1.14
N ASP A 183 5.75 -12.01 -0.54
CA ASP A 183 4.48 -11.42 -0.08
C ASP A 183 4.59 -9.91 0.23
N SER A 184 4.25 -9.09 -0.76
CA SER A 184 4.14 -7.65 -0.59
C SER A 184 2.66 -7.29 -0.70
N SER A 185 2.16 -6.55 0.29
CA SER A 185 0.79 -6.01 0.30
C SER A 185 0.44 -5.28 -1.01
N PHE A 186 1.42 -4.65 -1.68
CA PHE A 186 1.20 -4.01 -2.97
C PHE A 186 0.85 -5.00 -4.09
N ILE A 187 1.53 -6.15 -4.14
CA ILE A 187 1.24 -7.21 -5.12
C ILE A 187 -0.14 -7.78 -4.86
N SER A 188 -0.44 -8.07 -3.58
CA SER A 188 -1.76 -8.54 -3.16
C SER A 188 -2.88 -7.56 -3.58
N LYS A 189 -2.62 -6.25 -3.53
CA LYS A 189 -3.58 -5.23 -3.97
C LYS A 189 -3.82 -5.23 -5.47
N ILE A 190 -2.76 -5.38 -6.28
CA ILE A 190 -2.89 -5.48 -7.74
C ILE A 190 -3.65 -6.76 -8.11
N SER A 191 -3.25 -7.90 -7.56
CA SER A 191 -3.90 -9.19 -7.81
C SER A 191 -5.38 -9.16 -7.42
N TYR A 192 -5.72 -8.55 -6.28
CA TYR A 192 -7.12 -8.35 -5.88
C TYR A 192 -7.91 -7.57 -6.93
N GLN A 193 -7.39 -6.46 -7.45
CA GLN A 193 -8.10 -5.68 -8.46
C GLN A 193 -8.24 -6.42 -9.79
N SER A 194 -7.24 -7.20 -10.21
CA SER A 194 -7.34 -8.00 -11.44
C SER A 194 -8.46 -9.02 -11.33
N LEU A 195 -8.42 -9.83 -10.27
CA LEU A 195 -9.41 -10.88 -10.04
C LEU A 195 -10.82 -10.29 -9.86
N LYS A 196 -10.93 -9.11 -9.23
CA LYS A 196 -12.20 -8.39 -9.11
C LYS A 196 -12.73 -7.92 -10.47
N ASN A 197 -11.87 -7.41 -11.35
CA ASN A 197 -12.27 -6.97 -12.70
C ASN A 197 -12.68 -8.16 -13.57
N GLU A 198 -12.01 -9.30 -13.41
CA GLU A 198 -12.32 -10.56 -14.11
C GLU A 198 -13.55 -11.28 -13.54
N ASN A 199 -14.09 -10.81 -12.40
CA ASN A 199 -15.12 -11.49 -11.61
C ASN A 199 -14.74 -12.94 -11.24
N ASP A 200 -13.44 -13.21 -11.06
CA ASP A 200 -12.94 -14.51 -10.61
C ASP A 200 -13.08 -14.62 -9.08
N PHE A 201 -14.27 -14.97 -8.64
CA PHE A 201 -14.56 -15.17 -7.22
C PHE A 201 -13.81 -16.37 -6.63
N GLU A 202 -13.43 -17.36 -7.43
CA GLU A 202 -12.66 -18.52 -6.96
C GLU A 202 -11.24 -18.11 -6.60
N GLY A 203 -10.54 -17.43 -7.51
CA GLY A 203 -9.21 -16.88 -7.25
C GLY A 203 -9.22 -15.89 -6.08
N LEU A 204 -10.26 -15.06 -5.96
CA LEU A 204 -10.42 -14.15 -4.81
C LEU A 204 -10.58 -14.91 -3.49
N ALA A 205 -11.36 -15.99 -3.46
CA ALA A 205 -11.56 -16.80 -2.26
C ALA A 205 -10.27 -17.52 -1.81
N GLU A 206 -9.44 -17.98 -2.76
CA GLU A 206 -8.13 -18.56 -2.45
C GLU A 206 -7.16 -17.53 -1.87
N MET A 207 -7.21 -16.28 -2.37
CA MET A 207 -6.33 -15.21 -1.92
C MET A 207 -6.83 -14.49 -0.66
N ALA A 208 -8.10 -14.65 -0.29
CA ALA A 208 -8.75 -13.93 0.82
C ALA A 208 -7.98 -13.98 2.15
N PRO A 209 -7.40 -15.10 2.62
CA PRO A 209 -6.62 -15.12 3.86
C PRO A 209 -5.42 -14.17 3.83
N ARG A 210 -4.75 -14.05 2.68
CA ARG A 210 -3.63 -13.12 2.49
C ARG A 210 -4.11 -11.68 2.41
N LEU A 211 -5.22 -11.42 1.71
CA LEU A 211 -5.81 -10.10 1.60
C LEU A 211 -6.24 -9.51 2.95
N ILE A 212 -6.78 -10.34 3.84
CA ILE A 212 -7.12 -9.96 5.22
C ILE A 212 -5.83 -9.65 6.01
N SER A 213 -4.82 -10.52 5.90
CA SER A 213 -3.51 -10.31 6.57
C SER A 213 -2.84 -9.00 6.14
N ASP A 214 -2.93 -8.68 4.85
CA ASP A 214 -2.39 -7.46 4.25
C ASP A 214 -3.28 -6.22 4.48
N LYS A 215 -4.42 -6.36 5.18
CA LYS A 215 -5.42 -5.31 5.44
C LYS A 215 -5.97 -4.64 4.18
N ILE A 216 -6.08 -5.42 3.10
CA ILE A 216 -6.62 -4.94 1.82
C ILE A 216 -8.14 -5.03 1.82
N ILE A 217 -8.67 -6.11 2.42
CA ILE A 217 -10.09 -6.34 2.62
C ILE A 217 -10.35 -6.56 4.11
N ASP A 218 -11.58 -6.28 4.54
CA ASP A 218 -12.03 -6.64 5.88
C ASP A 218 -12.69 -8.04 5.89
N ASP A 219 -13.02 -8.53 7.09
CA ASP A 219 -13.69 -9.82 7.24
C ASP A 219 -15.07 -9.85 6.56
N HIS A 220 -15.76 -8.70 6.44
CA HIS A 220 -17.08 -8.61 5.85
C HIS A 220 -17.04 -8.75 4.31
N GLU A 221 -16.12 -8.04 3.65
CA GLU A 221 -15.84 -8.19 2.23
C GLU A 221 -15.35 -9.60 1.90
N ALA A 222 -14.49 -10.17 2.74
CA ALA A 222 -14.07 -11.56 2.59
C ALA A 222 -15.26 -12.53 2.64
N ASN A 223 -16.20 -12.33 3.57
CA ASN A 223 -17.40 -13.14 3.67
C ASN A 223 -18.28 -13.03 2.41
N ASN A 224 -18.39 -11.83 1.82
CA ASN A 224 -19.11 -11.62 0.57
C ASN A 224 -18.44 -12.35 -0.60
N ILE A 225 -17.11 -12.29 -0.70
CA ILE A 225 -16.32 -13.01 -1.71
C ILE A 225 -16.54 -14.53 -1.57
N TYR A 226 -16.41 -15.06 -0.35
CA TYR A 226 -16.65 -16.48 -0.10
C TYR A 226 -18.08 -16.90 -0.44
N THR A 227 -19.07 -16.06 -0.13
CA THR A 227 -20.47 -16.32 -0.45
C THR A 227 -20.68 -16.37 -1.96
N ALA A 228 -20.16 -15.40 -2.71
CA ALA A 228 -20.26 -15.37 -4.17
C ALA A 228 -19.58 -16.58 -4.83
N ALA A 229 -18.35 -16.89 -4.43
CA ALA A 229 -17.60 -18.05 -4.93
C ALA A 229 -18.33 -19.37 -4.62
N PHE A 230 -18.87 -19.48 -3.40
CA PHE A 230 -19.63 -20.65 -2.98
C PHE A 230 -20.91 -20.82 -3.80
N THR A 231 -21.68 -19.75 -4.00
CA THR A 231 -22.93 -19.78 -4.79
C THR A 231 -22.66 -20.18 -6.23
N GLN A 232 -21.58 -19.69 -6.84
CA GLN A 232 -21.19 -20.06 -8.20
C GLN A 232 -20.89 -21.55 -8.33
N LYS A 233 -20.08 -22.10 -7.40
CA LYS A 233 -19.80 -23.55 -7.37
C LYS A 233 -21.04 -24.37 -7.07
N LEU A 234 -21.87 -23.91 -6.13
CA LEU A 234 -23.09 -24.58 -5.71
C LEU A 234 -24.12 -24.68 -6.85
N ALA A 235 -24.20 -23.68 -7.72
CA ALA A 235 -25.11 -23.68 -8.86
C ALA A 235 -24.85 -24.83 -9.85
N LEU A 236 -23.61 -25.30 -9.96
CA LEU A 236 -23.20 -26.40 -10.84
C LEU A 236 -23.50 -27.79 -10.28
N LEU A 237 -23.79 -27.90 -8.98
CA LEU A 237 -24.02 -29.17 -8.31
C LEU A 237 -25.46 -29.65 -8.50
N THR A 238 -25.63 -30.97 -8.52
CA THR A 238 -26.94 -31.63 -8.72
C THR A 238 -27.35 -32.57 -7.58
N LYS A 239 -26.45 -32.81 -6.61
CA LYS A 239 -26.66 -33.76 -5.51
C LYS A 239 -26.40 -33.12 -4.16
N THR A 240 -27.23 -33.47 -3.17
CA THR A 240 -27.11 -33.02 -1.78
C THR A 240 -25.75 -33.33 -1.16
N ASN A 241 -25.23 -34.54 -1.36
CA ASN A 241 -23.96 -34.96 -0.75
C ASN A 241 -22.77 -34.12 -1.21
N GLU A 242 -22.76 -33.72 -2.49
CA GLU A 242 -21.71 -32.87 -3.07
C GLU A 242 -21.80 -31.44 -2.53
N ALA A 243 -23.02 -30.90 -2.43
CA ALA A 243 -23.25 -29.56 -1.86
C ALA A 243 -22.84 -29.48 -0.37
N LEU A 244 -23.17 -30.52 0.42
CA LEU A 244 -22.72 -30.62 1.81
C LEU A 244 -21.21 -30.82 1.93
N ALA A 245 -20.57 -31.50 0.96
CA ALA A 245 -19.11 -31.65 0.91
C ALA A 245 -18.42 -30.33 0.56
N LEU A 246 -18.98 -29.53 -0.36
CA LEU A 246 -18.45 -28.22 -0.72
C LEU A 246 -18.38 -27.29 0.49
N ARG A 247 -19.44 -27.24 1.31
CA ARG A 247 -19.45 -26.48 2.58
C ARG A 247 -18.33 -26.96 3.53
N LYS A 248 -17.91 -28.22 3.44
CA LYS A 248 -16.82 -28.74 4.28
C LYS A 248 -15.44 -28.25 3.86
N LEU A 249 -15.24 -27.88 2.61
CA LEU A 249 -13.96 -27.36 2.09
C LEU A 249 -13.71 -25.91 2.53
N LEU A 250 -14.75 -25.17 2.91
CA LEU A 250 -14.63 -23.80 3.38
C LEU A 250 -13.87 -23.70 4.72
N PRO A 251 -13.15 -22.58 4.97
CA PRO A 251 -12.56 -22.30 6.27
C PRO A 251 -13.59 -22.37 7.41
N LYS A 252 -13.17 -22.84 8.59
CA LYS A 252 -14.09 -23.04 9.74
C LYS A 252 -14.90 -21.80 10.11
N LYS A 253 -14.28 -20.61 10.08
CA LYS A 253 -14.95 -19.32 10.37
C LYS A 253 -16.07 -19.01 9.37
N VAL A 254 -15.85 -19.38 8.11
CA VAL A 254 -16.73 -19.06 6.98
C VAL A 254 -17.90 -20.05 6.85
N ARG A 255 -17.68 -21.31 7.26
CA ARG A 255 -18.67 -22.39 7.16
C ARG A 255 -20.04 -22.09 7.81
N TYR A 256 -20.06 -21.25 8.83
CA TYR A 256 -21.26 -20.96 9.63
C TYR A 256 -21.89 -19.60 9.33
N ILE A 257 -21.37 -18.89 8.33
CA ILE A 257 -21.94 -17.63 7.88
C ILE A 257 -23.34 -17.87 7.32
N LEU A 258 -24.28 -16.99 7.68
CA LEU A 258 -25.69 -17.15 7.33
C LEU A 258 -25.93 -17.14 5.81
N PRO A 259 -25.45 -16.16 5.02
CA PRO A 259 -25.58 -16.14 3.56
C PRO A 259 -25.16 -17.44 2.85
N ILE A 260 -24.07 -18.08 3.27
CA ILE A 260 -23.63 -19.36 2.67
C ILE A 260 -24.62 -20.47 2.96
N ASN A 261 -25.14 -20.53 4.20
CA ASN A 261 -26.03 -21.60 4.61
C ASN A 261 -27.46 -21.40 4.10
N THR A 262 -27.92 -20.17 3.90
CA THR A 262 -29.22 -19.89 3.26
C THR A 262 -29.21 -20.30 1.79
N GLN A 263 -28.14 -20.01 1.06
CA GLN A 263 -27.97 -20.46 -0.34
C GLN A 263 -27.88 -21.99 -0.44
N LEU A 264 -27.14 -22.63 0.47
CA LEU A 264 -27.09 -24.09 0.57
C LEU A 264 -28.46 -24.69 0.86
N LEU A 265 -29.24 -24.09 1.75
CA LEU A 265 -30.58 -24.55 2.11
C LEU A 265 -31.51 -24.55 0.89
N LEU A 266 -31.55 -23.45 0.14
CA LEU A 266 -32.33 -23.33 -1.09
C LEU A 266 -31.91 -24.37 -2.13
N LYS A 267 -30.61 -24.57 -2.33
CA LYS A 267 -30.11 -25.54 -3.31
C LYS A 267 -30.47 -26.99 -2.95
N ILE A 268 -30.39 -27.36 -1.68
CA ILE A 268 -30.77 -28.72 -1.24
C ILE A 268 -32.27 -28.94 -1.40
N ASP A 269 -33.09 -27.90 -1.25
CA ASP A 269 -34.53 -27.95 -1.50
C ASP A 269 -34.84 -28.19 -2.98
N GLU A 270 -34.10 -27.57 -3.90
CA GLU A 270 -34.18 -27.88 -5.35
C GLU A 270 -33.90 -29.36 -5.66
N PHE A 271 -33.01 -30.00 -4.89
CA PHE A 271 -32.71 -31.43 -5.01
C PHE A 271 -33.79 -32.34 -4.40
N LYS A 272 -34.84 -31.76 -3.80
CA LYS A 272 -35.97 -32.46 -3.14
C LYS A 272 -35.57 -33.37 -1.98
N ASP A 273 -34.43 -33.10 -1.33
CA ASP A 273 -34.02 -33.82 -0.12
C ASP A 273 -34.60 -33.19 1.15
N THR A 274 -35.90 -33.43 1.37
CA THR A 274 -36.67 -32.85 2.49
C THR A 274 -36.08 -33.19 3.86
N ASN A 275 -35.37 -34.32 4.00
CA ASN A 275 -34.73 -34.69 5.26
C ASN A 275 -33.50 -33.82 5.54
N ALA A 276 -32.67 -33.59 4.53
CA ALA A 276 -31.50 -32.71 4.66
C ALA A 276 -31.92 -31.25 4.87
N VAL A 277 -32.92 -30.76 4.12
CA VAL A 277 -33.48 -29.40 4.30
C VAL A 277 -34.01 -29.21 5.72
N ASN A 278 -34.83 -30.15 6.22
CA ASN A 278 -35.35 -30.07 7.60
C ASN A 278 -34.22 -29.98 8.63
N LYS A 279 -33.21 -30.85 8.53
CA LYS A 279 -32.09 -30.85 9.47
C LYS A 279 -31.32 -29.53 9.44
N LEU A 280 -31.00 -29.02 8.25
CA LEU A 280 -30.25 -27.79 8.09
C LEU A 280 -31.07 -26.56 8.54
N ALA A 281 -32.35 -26.48 8.19
CA ALA A 281 -33.23 -25.38 8.60
C ALA A 281 -33.39 -25.33 10.12
N CYS A 282 -33.62 -26.46 10.79
CA CYS A 282 -33.70 -26.51 12.25
C CYS A 282 -32.39 -26.09 12.93
N ASP A 283 -31.24 -26.50 12.38
CA ASP A 283 -29.91 -26.09 12.87
C ASP A 283 -29.67 -24.58 12.69
N LEU A 284 -30.08 -24.00 11.56
CA LEU A 284 -29.96 -22.56 11.34
C LEU A 284 -30.89 -21.74 12.25
N LEU A 285 -32.11 -22.23 12.47
CA LEU A 285 -33.08 -21.59 13.35
C LEU A 285 -32.63 -21.63 14.82
N SER A 286 -31.89 -22.63 15.28
CA SER A 286 -31.44 -22.65 16.68
C SER A 286 -30.47 -21.50 16.98
N HIS A 287 -29.61 -21.16 16.01
CA HIS A 287 -28.51 -20.20 16.16
C HIS A 287 -28.80 -18.78 15.65
N ASN A 288 -29.70 -18.59 14.69
CA ASN A 288 -29.94 -17.29 14.03
C ASN A 288 -31.40 -16.87 14.19
N GLN A 289 -31.84 -16.64 15.43
CA GLN A 289 -33.26 -16.58 15.74
C GLN A 289 -33.95 -15.32 15.23
N ASP A 290 -33.24 -14.20 15.16
CA ASP A 290 -33.80 -12.89 14.84
C ASP A 290 -33.39 -12.40 13.45
N GLU A 291 -32.63 -13.20 12.70
CA GLU A 291 -32.06 -12.81 11.42
C GLU A 291 -33.10 -12.87 10.29
N PRO A 292 -33.50 -11.72 9.69
CA PRO A 292 -34.54 -11.68 8.67
C PRO A 292 -34.12 -12.41 7.39
N GLU A 293 -32.82 -12.48 7.09
CA GLU A 293 -32.29 -13.17 5.91
C GLU A 293 -32.61 -14.68 5.92
N LEU A 294 -32.58 -15.31 7.10
CA LEU A 294 -32.94 -16.72 7.24
C LEU A 294 -34.41 -16.94 6.89
N TYR A 295 -35.31 -16.10 7.41
CA TYR A 295 -36.74 -16.20 7.15
C TYR A 295 -37.08 -15.91 5.69
N LYS A 296 -36.40 -14.95 5.07
CA LYS A 296 -36.50 -14.70 3.62
C LYS A 296 -36.13 -15.96 2.82
N ALA A 297 -35.04 -16.64 3.18
CA ALA A 297 -34.68 -17.91 2.54
C ALA A 297 -35.73 -19.01 2.76
N ILE A 298 -36.24 -19.17 3.99
CA ILE A 298 -37.29 -20.15 4.31
C ILE A 298 -38.57 -19.88 3.51
N SER A 299 -38.92 -18.61 3.29
CA SER A 299 -40.10 -18.22 2.49
C SER A 299 -40.03 -18.59 1.00
N ASN A 300 -38.87 -19.05 0.52
CA ASN A 300 -38.68 -19.51 -0.85
C ASN A 300 -38.57 -21.04 -0.96
N LEU A 301 -38.68 -21.76 0.16
CA LEU A 301 -38.67 -23.22 0.14
C LEU A 301 -39.97 -23.79 -0.46
N GLN A 302 -39.83 -24.89 -1.18
CA GLN A 302 -40.91 -25.62 -1.84
C GLN A 302 -41.28 -26.91 -1.10
N SER A 303 -40.36 -27.48 -0.31
CA SER A 303 -40.66 -28.66 0.50
C SER A 303 -41.67 -28.38 1.61
N ALA A 304 -42.47 -29.39 1.95
CA ALA A 304 -43.28 -29.41 3.17
C ALA A 304 -42.40 -29.74 4.38
N LEU A 305 -42.34 -28.83 5.36
CA LEU A 305 -41.41 -28.92 6.50
C LEU A 305 -42.14 -28.66 7.84
N PRO A 306 -42.95 -29.62 8.34
CA PRO A 306 -43.80 -29.40 9.52
C PRO A 306 -43.03 -29.01 10.78
N LYS A 307 -41.84 -29.60 10.97
CA LYS A 307 -40.98 -29.28 12.12
C LYS A 307 -40.44 -27.85 12.07
N VAL A 308 -40.11 -27.36 10.87
CA VAL A 308 -39.62 -25.98 10.66
C VAL A 308 -40.78 -25.02 10.88
N ARG A 309 -41.97 -25.31 10.35
CA ARG A 309 -43.19 -24.51 10.56
C ARG A 309 -43.50 -24.32 12.04
N GLU A 310 -43.54 -25.41 12.80
CA GLU A 310 -43.78 -25.35 14.26
C GLU A 310 -42.71 -24.54 15.00
N ALA A 311 -41.44 -24.66 14.60
CA ALA A 311 -40.35 -23.91 15.22
C ALA A 311 -40.47 -22.40 14.95
N VAL A 312 -40.82 -21.99 13.72
CA VAL A 312 -41.02 -20.58 13.38
C VAL A 312 -42.27 -20.02 14.07
N GLY A 313 -43.36 -20.80 14.14
CA GLY A 313 -44.62 -20.39 14.79
C GLY A 313 -44.44 -20.11 16.28
N LYS A 314 -43.78 -21.03 17.01
CA LYS A 314 -43.46 -20.81 18.42
C LYS A 314 -42.63 -19.55 18.66
N LYS A 315 -41.71 -19.23 17.76
CA LYS A 315 -40.89 -18.02 17.88
C LYS A 315 -41.67 -16.73 17.65
N LEU A 316 -42.56 -16.73 16.67
CA LEU A 316 -43.43 -15.58 16.40
C LEU A 316 -44.29 -15.22 17.63
N GLU A 317 -44.73 -16.23 18.39
CA GLU A 317 -45.51 -16.03 19.63
C GLU A 317 -44.65 -15.57 20.82
N MET A 318 -43.38 -15.97 20.88
CA MET A 318 -42.50 -15.73 22.04
C MET A 318 -41.71 -14.40 21.99
N HIS A 319 -41.48 -13.81 20.82
CA HIS A 319 -40.61 -12.63 20.67
C HIS A 319 -41.30 -11.38 20.13
N ALA A 320 -40.99 -10.24 20.75
CA ALA A 320 -41.20 -8.91 20.16
C ALA A 320 -40.07 -8.64 19.15
N ALA A 321 -40.15 -9.28 17.98
CA ALA A 321 -39.24 -9.03 16.87
C ALA A 321 -39.54 -7.67 16.22
N ASP A 322 -38.51 -7.04 15.65
CA ASP A 322 -38.66 -5.86 14.79
C ASP A 322 -39.67 -6.14 13.67
N ASP A 323 -40.35 -5.08 13.20
CA ASP A 323 -41.39 -5.18 12.18
C ASP A 323 -40.90 -5.89 10.90
N GLU A 324 -39.64 -5.70 10.49
CA GLU A 324 -39.06 -6.38 9.33
C GLU A 324 -38.87 -7.89 9.56
N ALA A 325 -38.34 -8.27 10.73
CA ALA A 325 -38.14 -9.68 11.09
C ALA A 325 -39.49 -10.39 11.23
N LYS A 326 -40.47 -9.75 11.89
CA LYS A 326 -41.84 -10.24 12.03
C LYS A 326 -42.53 -10.44 10.68
N CYS A 327 -42.41 -9.49 9.77
CA CYS A 327 -42.94 -9.62 8.41
C CYS A 327 -42.29 -10.79 7.65
N SER A 328 -40.96 -10.93 7.75
CA SER A 328 -40.22 -12.03 7.11
C SER A 328 -40.62 -13.41 7.68
N MET A 329 -40.80 -13.51 9.00
CA MET A 329 -41.30 -14.71 9.68
C MET A 329 -42.70 -15.11 9.22
N LEU A 330 -43.63 -14.15 9.13
CA LEU A 330 -45.00 -14.39 8.67
C LEU A 330 -45.03 -14.88 7.22
N LYS A 331 -44.22 -14.29 6.34
CA LYS A 331 -44.05 -14.75 4.95
C LYS A 331 -43.49 -16.18 4.89
N ALA A 332 -42.51 -16.49 5.74
CA ALA A 332 -41.95 -17.83 5.84
C ALA A 332 -42.99 -18.87 6.31
N LEU A 333 -43.77 -18.56 7.34
CA LEU A 333 -44.85 -19.42 7.84
C LEU A 333 -45.91 -19.68 6.77
N ALA A 334 -46.37 -18.62 6.11
CA ALA A 334 -47.37 -18.76 5.06
C ALA A 334 -46.89 -19.64 3.91
N GLN A 335 -45.61 -19.53 3.51
CA GLN A 335 -45.05 -20.42 2.49
C GLN A 335 -45.05 -21.88 2.95
N LEU A 336 -44.55 -22.15 4.16
CA LEU A 336 -44.50 -23.51 4.72
C LEU A 336 -45.91 -24.12 4.86
N GLU A 337 -46.88 -23.32 5.29
CA GLU A 337 -48.29 -23.71 5.38
C GLU A 337 -48.90 -23.99 4.00
N SER A 338 -48.61 -23.16 3.00
CA SER A 338 -49.07 -23.41 1.64
C SER A 338 -48.48 -24.69 1.05
N ASN A 339 -47.22 -25.01 1.36
CA ASN A 339 -46.57 -26.27 0.96
C ASN A 339 -47.22 -27.49 1.64
N GLU A 340 -47.81 -27.31 2.83
CA GLU A 340 -48.56 -28.33 3.58
C GLU A 340 -50.06 -28.38 3.26
N ASN A 341 -50.53 -27.60 2.28
CA ASN A 341 -51.95 -27.41 1.93
C ASN A 341 -52.83 -26.76 3.02
N LEU A 342 -52.22 -26.09 4.01
CA LEU A 342 -52.89 -25.31 5.06
C LEU A 342 -53.20 -23.88 4.57
N ASN A 343 -53.85 -23.77 3.42
CA ASN A 343 -54.01 -22.53 2.66
C ASN A 343 -54.77 -21.42 3.43
N GLU A 344 -55.72 -21.77 4.30
CA GLU A 344 -56.48 -20.79 5.08
C GLU A 344 -55.57 -20.06 6.10
N LYS A 345 -54.77 -20.82 6.85
CA LYS A 345 -53.79 -20.26 7.80
C LYS A 345 -52.70 -19.44 7.09
N ALA A 346 -52.28 -19.93 5.92
CA ALA A 346 -51.30 -19.21 5.10
C ALA A 346 -51.82 -17.82 4.69
N CYS A 347 -53.11 -17.69 4.35
CA CYS A 347 -53.73 -16.40 4.08
C CYS A 347 -53.77 -15.50 5.33
N GLU A 348 -54.11 -16.04 6.50
CA GLU A 348 -54.13 -15.27 7.76
C GLU A 348 -52.76 -14.66 8.06
N HIS A 349 -51.68 -15.45 7.95
CA HIS A 349 -50.32 -14.97 8.17
C HIS A 349 -49.87 -13.92 7.14
N LEU A 350 -50.24 -14.08 5.86
CA LEU A 350 -49.94 -13.07 4.83
C LEU A 350 -50.72 -11.77 5.01
N LEU A 351 -51.99 -11.84 5.43
CA LEU A 351 -52.77 -10.65 5.76
C LEU A 351 -52.18 -9.91 6.96
N ALA A 352 -51.71 -10.64 7.97
CA ALA A 352 -50.98 -10.06 9.09
C ALA A 352 -49.65 -9.41 8.64
N ALA A 353 -48.91 -10.04 7.72
CA ALA A 353 -47.69 -9.45 7.16
C ALA A 353 -47.96 -8.17 6.39
N MET A 354 -49.06 -8.13 5.63
CA MET A 354 -49.50 -6.97 4.84
C MET A 354 -49.85 -5.76 5.71
N GLN A 355 -50.36 -5.98 6.93
CA GLN A 355 -50.62 -4.89 7.90
C GLN A 355 -49.33 -4.21 8.39
N ILE A 356 -48.21 -4.95 8.40
CA ILE A 356 -46.91 -4.41 8.80
C ILE A 356 -46.27 -3.68 7.62
N LYS A 357 -46.19 -4.35 6.47
CA LYS A 357 -45.59 -3.81 5.26
C LYS A 357 -46.33 -4.31 4.03
N GLU A 358 -46.89 -3.38 3.27
CA GLU A 358 -47.49 -3.69 1.98
C GLU A 358 -46.36 -3.91 0.94
N ASP A 359 -46.33 -5.10 0.36
CA ASP A 359 -45.31 -5.55 -0.60
C ASP A 359 -46.00 -6.31 -1.74
N ALA A 360 -45.54 -6.10 -2.97
CA ALA A 360 -46.09 -6.75 -4.16
C ALA A 360 -45.97 -8.28 -4.06
N ASP A 361 -44.90 -8.78 -3.44
CA ASP A 361 -44.70 -10.22 -3.20
C ASP A 361 -45.78 -10.82 -2.28
N ILE A 362 -46.24 -10.07 -1.26
CA ILE A 362 -47.32 -10.53 -0.36
C ILE A 362 -48.64 -10.61 -1.12
N CYS A 363 -48.96 -9.57 -1.91
CA CYS A 363 -50.16 -9.55 -2.74
C CYS A 363 -50.16 -10.70 -3.75
N TYR A 364 -49.02 -10.97 -4.39
CA TYR A 364 -48.87 -12.06 -5.35
C TYR A 364 -49.09 -13.43 -4.69
N ARG A 365 -48.48 -13.67 -3.51
CA ARG A 365 -48.66 -14.91 -2.75
C ARG A 365 -50.11 -15.10 -2.29
N LEU A 366 -50.77 -14.04 -1.81
CA LEU A 366 -52.19 -14.07 -1.46
C LEU A 366 -53.06 -14.44 -2.67
N ALA A 367 -52.80 -13.83 -3.82
CA ALA A 367 -53.56 -14.10 -5.04
C ALA A 367 -53.41 -15.57 -5.49
N LEU A 368 -52.19 -16.12 -5.43
CA LEU A 368 -51.95 -17.54 -5.71
C LEU A 368 -52.71 -18.47 -4.77
N ILE A 369 -52.71 -18.19 -3.46
CA ILE A 369 -53.41 -19.03 -2.48
C ILE A 369 -54.93 -18.90 -2.64
N TYR A 370 -55.47 -17.70 -2.84
CA TYR A 370 -56.91 -17.53 -3.12
C TYR A 370 -57.34 -18.22 -4.41
N SER A 371 -56.48 -18.26 -5.43
CA SER A 371 -56.71 -19.04 -6.64
C SER A 371 -56.78 -20.55 -6.33
N LYS A 372 -55.90 -21.07 -5.47
CA LYS A 372 -55.96 -22.47 -5.00
C LYS A 372 -57.27 -22.77 -4.24
N LEU A 373 -57.75 -21.80 -3.46
CA LEU A 373 -59.02 -21.88 -2.71
C LEU A 373 -60.27 -21.63 -3.57
N ARG A 374 -60.13 -21.38 -4.89
CA ARG A 374 -61.22 -21.05 -5.83
C ARG A 374 -61.97 -19.75 -5.48
N LEU A 375 -61.34 -18.83 -4.76
CA LEU A 375 -61.87 -17.50 -4.44
C LEU A 375 -61.39 -16.47 -5.48
N PHE A 376 -61.87 -16.62 -6.71
CA PHE A 376 -61.33 -15.90 -7.88
C PHE A 376 -61.50 -14.38 -7.82
N GLU A 377 -62.59 -13.87 -7.23
CA GLU A 377 -62.79 -12.42 -7.06
C GLU A 377 -61.69 -11.80 -6.18
N LYS A 378 -61.42 -12.42 -5.03
CA LYS A 378 -60.34 -11.99 -4.13
C LYS A 378 -58.98 -12.12 -4.81
N ALA A 379 -58.75 -13.24 -5.50
CA ALA A 379 -57.50 -13.45 -6.23
C ALA A 379 -57.25 -12.33 -7.27
N SER A 380 -58.27 -11.96 -8.06
CA SER A 380 -58.16 -10.87 -9.04
C SER A 380 -57.88 -9.51 -8.39
N GLN A 381 -58.50 -9.21 -7.24
CA GLN A 381 -58.25 -7.97 -6.50
C GLN A 381 -56.79 -7.87 -6.05
N TYR A 382 -56.24 -8.96 -5.51
CA TYR A 382 -54.84 -8.98 -5.09
C TYR A 382 -53.86 -8.97 -6.27
N PHE A 383 -54.18 -9.62 -7.40
CA PHE A 383 -53.37 -9.51 -8.62
C PHE A 383 -53.31 -8.07 -9.14
N MET A 384 -54.42 -7.32 -9.11
CA MET A 384 -54.44 -5.90 -9.50
C MET A 384 -53.58 -5.03 -8.59
N ARG A 385 -53.48 -5.37 -7.30
CA ARG A 385 -52.63 -4.66 -6.33
C ARG A 385 -51.14 -4.99 -6.45
N CYS A 386 -50.76 -5.99 -7.25
CA CYS A 386 -49.35 -6.33 -7.49
C CYS A 386 -48.68 -5.46 -8.57
N CYS A 387 -49.49 -4.81 -9.42
CA CYS A 387 -49.05 -3.92 -10.50
C CYS A 387 -48.97 -2.48 -9.99
#